data_AF-A0A7W4C5S4-F1
#
_entry.id   AF-A0A7W4C5S4-F1
#
_cell.length_a   1.000
_cell.length_b   1.000
_cell.length_c   1.000
_cell.angle_alpha   90.00
_cell.angle_beta   90.00
_cell.angle_gamma   90.00
#
_symmetry.space_group_name_H-M   'P 1'
#
loop_
_entity.id
_entity.type
_entity.pdbx_description
1 polymer ?
#
loop_
_entity_poly.entity_id
_entity_poly.type
_entity_poly.pdbx_seq_one_letter_code
_entity_poly.pdbx_strand_id
1 'polypeptide(L)'
;MKLNTIDYLAPDSAERFVESLRETGFGVLSNHPIQKQLVEDIYKEWYNFFLSEQKHDYLFKSETHDGFFPASISETAKGNNVKDIKEYYHVYPWGRIPDSLRANILAYYEHANTLASELLSWIEKYTPADVAAKYTIPLPDMIAQSQQTLLRILHYPPMNGDEEMGAIRAAAH
;
A
#
# COMPACT_ATOMS: atom_id res chain seq x y z
N MET A 1 -3.23 -22.66 5.14
CA MET A 1 -2.61 -22.16 6.38
C MET A 1 -3.22 -20.79 6.69
N LYS A 2 -3.51 -20.47 7.95
CA LYS A 2 -4.01 -19.14 8.35
C LYS A 2 -2.86 -18.37 9.00
N LEU A 3 -2.70 -17.09 8.67
CA LEU A 3 -1.75 -16.21 9.34
C LEU A 3 -2.27 -15.86 10.74
N ASN A 4 -1.37 -15.78 11.71
CA ASN A 4 -1.70 -15.38 13.08
C ASN A 4 -1.72 -13.86 13.18
N THR A 5 -2.78 -13.29 13.76
CA THR A 5 -2.83 -11.88 14.13
C THR A 5 -1.99 -11.66 15.39
N ILE A 6 -1.10 -10.68 15.33
CA ILE A 6 -0.21 -10.27 16.42
C ILE A 6 -0.69 -8.92 16.93
N ASP A 7 -0.92 -8.83 18.24
CA ASP A 7 -1.23 -7.55 18.87
C ASP A 7 0.05 -6.71 18.96
N TYR A 8 0.07 -5.55 18.31
CA TYR A 8 1.21 -4.63 18.28
C TYR A 8 1.68 -4.24 19.70
N LEU A 9 0.73 -4.15 20.65
CA LEU A 9 1.00 -3.73 22.04
C LEU A 9 1.55 -4.85 22.93
N ALA A 10 1.57 -6.10 22.45
CA ALA A 10 2.13 -7.21 23.21
C ALA A 10 3.67 -7.07 23.33
N PRO A 11 4.27 -7.43 24.47
CA PRO A 11 5.72 -7.26 24.69
C PRO A 11 6.60 -8.13 23.76
N ASP A 12 6.03 -9.20 23.20
CA ASP A 12 6.66 -10.15 22.28
C ASP A 12 6.27 -9.90 20.80
N SER A 13 5.52 -8.82 20.52
CA SER A 13 4.94 -8.56 19.20
C SER A 13 5.98 -8.48 18.10
N ALA A 14 7.10 -7.80 18.38
CA ALA A 14 8.18 -7.61 17.42
C ALA A 14 8.87 -8.91 17.01
N GLU A 15 9.17 -9.78 17.96
CA GLU A 15 9.83 -11.07 17.68
C GLU A 15 8.92 -11.98 16.85
N ARG A 16 7.65 -12.12 17.28
CA ARG A 16 6.64 -12.92 16.59
C ARG A 16 6.33 -12.39 15.19
N PHE A 17 6.37 -11.07 15.01
CA PHE A 17 6.14 -10.45 13.72
C PHE A 17 7.24 -10.83 12.72
N VAL A 18 8.51 -10.75 13.14
CA VAL A 18 9.66 -11.13 12.29
C VAL A 18 9.68 -12.63 12.02
N GLU A 19 9.32 -13.46 12.99
CA GLU A 19 9.18 -14.90 12.78
C GLU A 19 8.10 -15.22 11.73
N SER A 20 6.92 -14.58 11.82
CA SER A 20 5.85 -14.74 10.82
C SER A 20 6.32 -14.35 9.41
N LEU A 21 7.07 -13.25 9.28
CA LEU A 21 7.67 -12.83 8.02
C LEU A 21 8.64 -13.87 7.47
N ARG A 22 9.50 -14.44 8.31
CA ARG A 22 10.46 -15.47 7.90
C ARG A 22 9.77 -16.75 7.40
N GLU A 23 8.73 -17.19 8.09
CA GLU A 23 8.04 -18.45 7.79
C GLU A 23 7.07 -18.36 6.60
N THR A 24 6.48 -17.18 6.38
CA THR A 24 5.35 -17.05 5.44
C THR A 24 5.51 -15.94 4.40
N GLY A 25 6.48 -15.03 4.60
CA GLY A 25 6.59 -13.78 3.85
C GLY A 25 5.62 -12.69 4.32
N PHE A 26 4.78 -12.94 5.33
CA PHE A 26 3.75 -12.02 5.81
C PHE A 26 3.70 -11.90 7.33
N GLY A 27 3.29 -10.73 7.82
CA GLY A 27 2.96 -10.47 9.22
C GLY A 27 1.65 -9.68 9.32
N VAL A 28 0.81 -9.99 10.29
CA VAL A 28 -0.50 -9.34 10.49
C VAL A 28 -0.52 -8.69 11.87
N LEU A 29 -0.63 -7.36 11.92
CA LEU A 29 -0.66 -6.59 13.16
C LEU A 29 -2.07 -6.04 13.44
N SER A 30 -2.52 -6.16 14.69
CA SER A 30 -3.69 -5.44 15.23
C SER A 30 -3.23 -4.37 16.24
N ASN A 31 -4.11 -3.43 16.57
CA ASN A 31 -3.85 -2.35 17.54
C ASN A 31 -2.59 -1.51 17.22
N HIS A 32 -2.28 -1.35 15.93
CA HIS A 32 -1.18 -0.54 15.44
C HIS A 32 -1.41 0.96 15.71
N PRO A 33 -0.36 1.81 15.70
CA PRO A 33 -0.47 3.21 16.10
C PRO A 33 -1.16 4.13 15.09
N ILE A 34 -1.38 3.68 13.85
CA ILE A 34 -2.10 4.48 12.84
C ILE A 34 -3.56 4.66 13.27
N GLN A 35 -3.99 5.91 13.39
CA GLN A 35 -5.33 6.26 13.87
C GLN A 35 -6.42 5.70 12.95
N LYS A 36 -7.33 4.91 13.52
CA LYS A 36 -8.44 4.31 12.78
C LYS A 36 -9.31 5.34 12.05
N GLN A 37 -9.60 6.47 12.70
CA GLN A 37 -10.42 7.53 12.11
C GLN A 37 -9.79 8.10 10.83
N LEU A 38 -8.46 8.34 10.83
CA LEU A 38 -7.75 8.82 9.64
C LEU A 38 -7.90 7.84 8.46
N VAL A 39 -7.81 6.53 8.72
CA VAL A 39 -8.00 5.51 7.68
C VAL A 39 -9.45 5.51 7.17
N GLU A 40 -10.44 5.59 8.07
CA GLU A 40 -11.86 5.65 7.70
C GLU A 40 -12.19 6.89 6.86
N ASP A 41 -11.65 8.05 7.22
CA ASP A 41 -11.83 9.31 6.49
C ASP A 41 -11.21 9.23 5.10
N ILE A 42 -9.98 8.71 4.97
CA ILE A 42 -9.32 8.47 3.68
C ILE A 42 -10.16 7.56 2.79
N TYR A 43 -10.67 6.46 3.33
CA TYR A 43 -11.54 5.55 2.56
C TYR A 43 -12.76 6.28 2.01
N LYS A 44 -13.45 7.08 2.84
CA LYS A 44 -14.65 7.82 2.43
C LYS A 44 -14.34 8.89 1.38
N GLU A 45 -13.29 9.68 1.60
CA GLU A 45 -12.91 10.79 0.73
C GLU A 45 -12.44 10.30 -0.64
N TRP A 46 -11.58 9.28 -0.68
CA TRP A 46 -11.09 8.72 -1.93
C TRP A 46 -12.17 7.94 -2.67
N TYR A 47 -13.07 7.26 -1.96
CA TYR A 47 -14.25 6.65 -2.58
C TYR A 47 -15.09 7.69 -3.34
N ASN A 48 -15.39 8.83 -2.70
CA ASN A 48 -16.12 9.93 -3.35
C ASN A 48 -15.35 10.51 -4.54
N PHE A 49 -14.02 10.61 -4.46
CA PHE A 49 -13.19 11.04 -5.58
C PHE A 49 -13.28 10.07 -6.77
N PHE A 50 -13.21 8.75 -6.55
CA PHE A 50 -13.35 7.77 -7.63
C PHE A 50 -14.76 7.73 -8.24
N LEU A 51 -15.79 8.12 -7.49
CA LEU A 51 -17.16 8.27 -8.03
C LEU A 51 -17.38 9.59 -8.80
N SER A 52 -16.44 10.53 -8.71
CA SER A 52 -16.53 11.83 -9.37
C SER A 52 -15.90 11.79 -10.77
N GLU A 53 -16.48 12.53 -11.71
CA GLU A 53 -15.86 12.81 -13.02
C GLU A 53 -14.58 13.66 -12.89
N GLN A 54 -14.43 14.40 -11.79
CA GLN A 54 -13.25 15.24 -11.51
C GLN A 54 -11.95 14.42 -11.49
N LYS A 55 -12.01 13.11 -11.24
CA LYS A 55 -10.82 12.23 -11.29
C LYS A 55 -10.09 12.31 -12.62
N HIS A 56 -10.81 12.59 -13.72
CA HIS A 56 -10.24 12.75 -15.05
C HIS A 56 -9.39 14.03 -15.21
N ASP A 57 -9.56 15.03 -14.35
CA ASP A 57 -8.66 16.18 -14.32
C ASP A 57 -7.26 15.80 -13.82
N TYR A 58 -7.14 14.65 -13.14
CA TYR A 58 -5.92 14.17 -12.48
C TYR A 58 -5.26 12.98 -13.17
N LEU A 59 -5.50 12.77 -14.47
CA LEU A 59 -4.84 11.71 -15.24
C LEU A 59 -3.32 11.69 -14.99
N PHE A 60 -2.77 10.49 -14.92
CA PHE A 60 -1.36 10.27 -14.66
C PHE A 60 -0.47 10.94 -15.71
N LYS A 61 0.73 11.36 -15.28
CA LYS A 61 1.77 11.87 -16.19
C LYS A 61 2.60 10.74 -16.74
N SER A 62 2.85 10.70 -18.05
CA SER A 62 3.65 9.66 -18.70
C SER A 62 5.11 9.62 -18.22
N GLU A 63 5.65 10.74 -17.80
CA GLU A 63 7.07 10.86 -17.43
C GLU A 63 7.32 10.33 -16.03
N THR A 64 6.41 10.67 -15.10
CA THR A 64 6.58 10.47 -13.66
C THR A 64 5.61 9.45 -13.06
N HIS A 65 4.57 9.06 -13.81
CA HIS A 65 3.57 8.06 -13.44
C HIS A 65 2.84 8.34 -12.11
N ASP A 66 2.80 9.60 -11.67
CA ASP A 66 1.96 10.10 -10.58
C ASP A 66 0.59 10.55 -11.11
N GLY A 67 -0.47 10.32 -10.34
CA GLY A 67 -1.83 10.68 -10.72
C GLY A 67 -2.79 9.49 -10.86
N PHE A 68 -3.92 9.76 -11.50
CA PHE A 68 -5.03 8.83 -11.71
C PHE A 68 -4.85 7.96 -12.96
N PHE A 69 -5.05 6.67 -12.78
CA PHE A 69 -5.05 5.64 -13.83
C PHE A 69 -6.47 5.08 -13.98
N PRO A 70 -7.18 5.41 -15.08
CA PRO A 70 -8.50 4.87 -15.35
C PRO A 70 -8.42 3.39 -15.74
N ALA A 71 -9.52 2.67 -15.53
CA ALA A 71 -9.63 1.25 -15.93
C ALA A 71 -9.45 1.01 -17.44
N SER A 72 -9.57 2.03 -18.30
CA SER A 72 -9.24 1.92 -19.72
C SER A 72 -7.76 1.68 -19.99
N ILE A 73 -6.89 2.06 -19.05
CA ILE A 73 -5.42 2.03 -19.17
C ILE A 73 -4.83 0.89 -18.32
N SER A 74 -5.61 0.32 -17.38
CA SER A 74 -5.18 -0.84 -16.59
C SER A 74 -4.94 -2.04 -17.50
N GLU A 75 -3.70 -2.53 -17.50
CA GLU A 75 -3.20 -3.62 -18.33
C GLU A 75 -4.13 -4.84 -18.31
N THR A 76 -4.25 -5.54 -19.44
CA THR A 76 -4.63 -6.96 -19.44
C THR A 76 -3.64 -7.70 -18.53
N ALA A 77 -4.13 -8.34 -17.46
CA ALA A 77 -3.28 -9.08 -16.54
C ALA A 77 -2.43 -10.09 -17.33
N LYS A 78 -1.12 -10.22 -17.01
CA LYS A 78 -0.21 -11.14 -17.71
C LYS A 78 -0.84 -12.54 -17.80
N GLY A 79 -1.16 -12.98 -19.02
CA GLY A 79 -1.75 -14.30 -19.31
C GLY A 79 -3.28 -14.36 -19.35
N ASN A 80 -4.00 -13.24 -19.20
CA ASN A 80 -5.47 -13.18 -19.26
C ASN A 80 -5.94 -12.19 -20.35
N ASN A 81 -6.98 -12.58 -21.09
CA ASN A 81 -7.64 -11.74 -22.10
C ASN A 81 -8.66 -10.76 -21.50
N VAL A 82 -8.87 -10.80 -20.18
CA VAL A 82 -9.89 -10.02 -19.48
C VAL A 82 -9.28 -8.74 -18.94
N LYS A 83 -9.95 -7.63 -19.23
CA LYS A 83 -9.59 -6.29 -18.77
C LYS A 83 -9.62 -6.23 -17.24
N ASP A 84 -8.59 -5.63 -16.67
CA ASP A 84 -8.46 -5.48 -15.23
C ASP A 84 -9.57 -4.55 -14.68
N ILE A 85 -10.25 -5.01 -13.64
CA ILE A 85 -11.47 -4.38 -13.09
C ILE A 85 -11.13 -3.33 -12.02
N LYS A 86 -10.05 -2.58 -12.22
CA LYS A 86 -9.61 -1.56 -11.26
C LYS A 86 -9.19 -0.27 -11.92
N GLU A 87 -9.43 0.80 -11.19
CA GLU A 87 -8.81 2.10 -11.39
C GLU A 87 -7.98 2.42 -10.14
N TYR A 88 -6.96 3.27 -10.28
CA TYR A 88 -6.07 3.54 -9.15
C TYR A 88 -5.44 4.92 -9.23
N TYR A 89 -4.90 5.37 -8.11
CA TYR A 89 -4.17 6.63 -8.01
C TYR A 89 -2.79 6.37 -7.41
N HIS A 90 -1.75 6.93 -8.02
CA HIS A 90 -0.39 6.91 -7.49
C HIS A 90 -0.11 8.19 -6.72
N VAL A 91 0.11 8.06 -5.42
CA VAL A 91 0.44 9.16 -4.52
C VAL A 91 1.92 9.09 -4.17
N TYR A 92 2.61 10.19 -4.49
CA TYR A 92 3.95 10.50 -4.04
C TYR A 92 3.93 11.86 -3.34
N PRO A 93 4.74 12.11 -2.30
CA PRO A 93 4.80 13.42 -1.64
C PRO A 93 5.13 14.58 -2.59
N TRP A 94 5.97 14.32 -3.60
CA TRP A 94 6.34 15.27 -4.66
C TRP A 94 5.31 15.33 -5.81
N GLY A 95 4.36 14.42 -5.84
CA GLY A 95 3.45 14.19 -6.97
C GLY A 95 2.20 15.06 -6.95
N ARG A 96 1.39 14.88 -8.00
CA ARG A 96 0.08 15.52 -8.14
C ARG A 96 -0.95 14.85 -7.23
N ILE A 97 -1.54 15.62 -6.32
CA ILE A 97 -2.60 15.16 -5.41
C ILE A 97 -3.71 16.23 -5.42
N PRO A 98 -5.01 15.86 -5.51
CA PRO A 98 -6.10 16.81 -5.34
C PRO A 98 -6.01 17.55 -4.01
N ASP A 99 -6.16 18.87 -4.03
CA ASP A 99 -5.90 19.70 -2.85
C ASP A 99 -6.80 19.34 -1.66
N SER A 100 -8.05 18.96 -1.93
CA SER A 100 -9.01 18.50 -0.92
C SER A 100 -8.61 17.19 -0.23
N LEU A 101 -7.81 16.34 -0.87
CA LEU A 101 -7.39 15.03 -0.36
C LEU A 101 -5.97 15.05 0.23
N ARG A 102 -5.21 16.12 -0.04
CA ARG A 102 -3.76 16.21 0.21
C ARG A 102 -3.41 16.07 1.68
N ALA A 103 -4.13 16.74 2.58
CA ALA A 103 -3.77 16.79 3.99
C ALA A 103 -3.82 15.39 4.63
N ASN A 104 -4.96 14.70 4.51
CA ASN A 104 -5.14 13.38 5.10
C ASN A 104 -4.21 12.33 4.48
N ILE A 105 -4.07 12.32 3.16
CA ILE A 105 -3.28 11.29 2.50
C ILE A 105 -1.78 11.42 2.77
N LEU A 106 -1.26 12.64 2.90
CA LEU A 106 0.13 12.86 3.27
C LEU A 106 0.39 12.60 4.76
N ALA A 107 -0.56 12.92 5.64
CA ALA A 107 -0.47 12.53 7.05
C ALA A 107 -0.44 11.00 7.21
N TYR A 108 -1.27 10.26 6.46
CA TYR A 108 -1.21 8.81 6.44
C TYR A 108 0.11 8.29 5.87
N TYR A 109 0.60 8.88 4.76
CA TYR A 109 1.90 8.52 4.19
C TYR A 109 3.02 8.63 5.23
N GLU A 110 3.06 9.73 5.99
CA GLU A 110 4.04 9.94 7.06
C GLU A 110 3.90 8.88 8.16
N HIS A 111 2.70 8.73 8.74
CA HIS A 111 2.46 7.75 9.82
C HIS A 111 2.77 6.31 9.39
N ALA A 112 2.42 5.93 8.16
CA ALA A 112 2.70 4.61 7.62
C ALA A 112 4.21 4.40 7.38
N ASN A 113 4.95 5.42 6.93
CA ASN A 113 6.41 5.34 6.81
C ASN A 113 7.10 5.26 8.17
N THR A 114 6.60 5.98 9.19
CA THR A 114 7.08 5.84 10.57
C THR A 114 6.89 4.42 11.08
N LEU A 115 5.70 3.84 10.90
CA LEU A 115 5.46 2.44 11.27
C LEU A 115 6.36 1.48 10.48
N ALA A 116 6.50 1.67 9.16
CA ALA A 116 7.37 0.83 8.35
C ALA A 116 8.84 0.89 8.79
N SER A 117 9.34 2.07 9.15
CA SER A 117 10.68 2.27 9.70
C SER A 117 10.88 1.51 11.02
N GLU A 118 9.88 1.54 11.91
CA GLU A 118 9.89 0.71 13.13
C GLU A 118 9.90 -0.78 12.82
N LEU A 119 9.05 -1.25 11.90
CA LEU A 119 8.97 -2.66 11.53
C LEU A 119 10.28 -3.15 10.87
N LEU A 120 10.95 -2.32 10.07
CA LEU A 120 12.28 -2.61 9.53
C LEU A 120 13.33 -2.69 10.65
N SER A 121 13.22 -1.84 11.68
CA SER A 121 14.08 -1.92 12.86
C SER A 121 13.85 -3.22 13.64
N TRP A 122 12.60 -3.70 13.73
CA TRP A 122 12.30 -5.01 14.32
C TRP A 122 12.92 -6.14 13.50
N ILE A 123 12.76 -6.11 12.17
CA ILE A 123 13.36 -7.10 11.27
C ILE A 123 14.88 -7.14 11.47
N GLU A 124 15.56 -5.99 11.45
CA GLU A 124 17.00 -5.92 11.64
C GLU A 124 17.42 -6.47 13.02
N LYS A 125 16.70 -6.09 14.09
CA LYS A 125 16.97 -6.55 15.46
C LYS A 125 16.89 -8.08 15.62
N TYR A 126 15.92 -8.72 14.99
CA TYR A 126 15.69 -10.17 15.11
C TYR A 126 16.29 -10.99 13.95
N THR A 127 17.06 -10.34 13.07
CA THR A 127 17.80 -11.02 12.00
C THR A 127 19.07 -11.66 12.56
N PRO A 128 19.39 -12.93 12.22
CA PRO A 128 20.65 -13.56 12.59
C PRO A 128 21.88 -12.78 12.11
N ALA A 129 22.96 -12.77 12.90
CA ALA A 129 24.12 -11.92 12.65
C ALA A 129 24.79 -12.13 11.28
N ASP A 130 24.80 -13.36 10.77
CA ASP A 130 25.36 -13.71 9.45
C ASP A 130 24.51 -13.18 8.28
N VAL A 131 23.21 -12.99 8.50
CA VAL A 131 22.31 -12.35 7.54
C VAL A 131 22.38 -10.83 7.67
N ALA A 132 22.38 -10.30 8.90
CA ALA A 132 22.46 -8.85 9.15
C ALA A 132 23.76 -8.24 8.61
N ALA A 133 24.87 -8.99 8.62
CA ALA A 133 26.14 -8.58 8.01
C ALA A 133 26.07 -8.31 6.49
N LYS A 134 24.99 -8.71 5.82
CA LYS A 134 24.76 -8.46 4.39
C LYS A 134 24.06 -7.13 4.12
N TYR A 135 23.52 -6.47 5.15
CA TYR A 135 22.94 -5.14 5.01
C TYR A 135 24.07 -4.13 4.83
N THR A 136 24.00 -3.33 3.77
CA THR A 136 25.01 -2.29 3.49
C THR A 136 24.83 -1.04 4.35
N ILE A 137 23.60 -0.82 4.82
CA ILE A 137 23.17 0.23 5.74
C ILE A 137 22.01 -0.31 6.59
N PRO A 138 21.65 0.33 7.70
CA PRO A 138 20.45 -0.03 8.46
C PRO A 138 19.20 -0.08 7.58
N LEU A 139 18.32 -1.06 7.81
CA LEU A 139 17.11 -1.22 7.00
C LEU A 139 16.19 0.02 7.05
N PRO A 140 15.98 0.68 8.20
CA PRO A 140 15.20 1.92 8.27
C PRO A 140 15.74 3.04 7.38
N ASP A 141 17.07 3.11 7.21
CA ASP A 141 17.73 4.16 6.43
C ASP A 141 17.52 3.97 4.92
N MET A 142 17.26 2.74 4.46
CA MET A 142 16.98 2.46 3.04
C MET A 142 15.70 3.14 2.53
N ILE A 143 14.74 3.38 3.42
CA ILE A 143 13.46 4.02 3.06
C ILE A 143 13.40 5.50 3.46
N ALA A 144 14.35 5.97 4.26
CA ALA A 144 14.37 7.33 4.77
C ALA A 144 14.37 8.35 3.62
N GLN A 145 13.32 9.19 3.56
CA GLN A 145 13.12 10.20 2.53
C GLN A 145 13.16 9.66 1.08
N SER A 146 12.88 8.37 0.89
CA SER A 146 12.82 7.76 -0.43
C SER A 146 11.80 8.48 -1.32
N GLN A 147 12.25 8.94 -2.48
CA GLN A 147 11.39 9.54 -3.50
C GLN A 147 10.62 8.49 -4.31
N GLN A 148 10.93 7.20 -4.14
CA GLN A 148 10.35 6.10 -4.90
C GLN A 148 9.28 5.32 -4.14
N THR A 149 9.15 5.55 -2.83
CA THR A 149 8.09 4.93 -2.03
C THR A 149 6.72 5.39 -2.55
N LEU A 150 5.94 4.43 -3.06
CA LEU A 150 4.63 4.66 -3.67
C LEU A 150 3.53 4.31 -2.68
N LEU A 151 2.62 5.27 -2.43
CA LEU A 151 1.31 4.98 -1.87
C LEU A 151 0.31 4.79 -3.01
N ARG A 152 -0.13 3.55 -3.22
CA ARG A 152 -1.06 3.18 -4.29
C ARG A 152 -2.47 2.99 -3.75
N ILE A 153 -3.40 3.84 -4.21
CA ILE A 153 -4.81 3.77 -3.82
C ILE A 153 -5.58 3.02 -4.91
N LEU A 154 -6.13 1.86 -4.56
CA LEU A 154 -6.86 1.00 -5.49
C LEU A 154 -8.37 1.13 -5.29
N HIS A 155 -9.10 1.29 -6.39
CA HIS A 155 -10.56 1.23 -6.41
C HIS A 155 -11.01 0.12 -7.37
N TYR A 156 -11.89 -0.76 -6.87
CA TYR A 156 -12.54 -1.79 -7.66
C TYR A 156 -14.01 -1.39 -7.80
N PRO A 157 -14.43 -0.85 -8.96
CA PRO A 157 -15.83 -0.50 -9.19
C PRO A 157 -16.76 -1.70 -8.98
N PRO A 158 -18.02 -1.46 -8.57
CA PRO A 158 -19.02 -2.52 -8.48
C PRO A 158 -19.21 -3.23 -9.82
N MET A 159 -19.45 -4.54 -9.76
CA MET A 159 -19.71 -5.34 -10.95
C MET A 159 -21.13 -5.09 -11.47
N ASN A 160 -21.31 -4.87 -12.78
CA ASN A 160 -22.63 -4.59 -13.36
C ASN A 160 -23.41 -5.84 -13.80
N GLY A 161 -22.84 -7.04 -13.60
CA GLY A 161 -23.49 -8.32 -13.92
C GLY A 161 -23.20 -8.86 -15.33
N ASP A 162 -22.73 -8.02 -16.25
CA ASP A 162 -22.33 -8.40 -17.62
C ASP A 162 -20.85 -8.82 -17.73
N GLU A 163 -20.18 -8.98 -16.60
CA GLU A 163 -18.73 -9.22 -16.53
C GLU A 163 -18.39 -10.71 -16.67
N GLU A 164 -17.30 -10.99 -17.38
CA GLU A 164 -16.87 -12.36 -17.62
C GLU A 164 -16.51 -13.10 -16.33
N MET A 165 -17.10 -14.29 -16.18
CA MET A 165 -16.89 -15.19 -15.06
C MET A 165 -15.43 -15.66 -15.05
N GLY A 166 -14.61 -15.14 -14.14
CA GLY A 166 -13.18 -15.47 -14.07
C GLY A 166 -12.24 -14.28 -13.85
N ALA A 167 -12.76 -13.05 -13.72
CA ALA A 167 -11.96 -11.90 -13.32
C ALA A 167 -11.32 -12.14 -11.93
N ILE A 168 -10.06 -12.59 -11.93
CA ILE A 168 -9.25 -12.67 -10.72
C ILE A 168 -8.97 -11.22 -10.30
N ARG A 169 -9.46 -10.81 -9.12
CA ARG A 169 -9.37 -9.43 -8.60
C ARG A 169 -7.94 -8.87 -8.61
N ALA A 170 -6.96 -9.71 -8.29
CA ALA A 170 -5.54 -9.45 -8.48
C ALA A 170 -4.82 -10.79 -8.71
N ALA A 171 -4.02 -10.87 -9.77
CA ALA A 171 -3.22 -12.07 -10.06
C ALA A 171 -2.10 -12.25 -9.02
N ALA A 172 -1.61 -13.49 -8.89
CA ALA A 172 -0.45 -13.81 -8.06
C ALA A 172 0.80 -13.04 -8.55
N HIS A 173 1.54 -12.44 -7.62
CA HIS A 173 2.74 -11.64 -7.86
C HIS A 173 3.74 -11.78 -6.70
#